data_AF-A0A023FUT0-F1
#
_entry.id   AF-A0A023FUT0-F1
#
_cell.length_a   1.000
_cell.length_b   1.000
_cell.length_c   1.000
_cell.angle_alpha   90.00
_cell.angle_beta   90.00
_cell.angle_gamma   90.00
#
_symmetry.space_group_name_H-M   'P 1'
#
loop_
_entity.id
_entity.type
_entity.pdbx_description
1 polymer ?
#
loop_
_entity_poly.entity_id
_entity_poly.type
_entity_poly.pdbx_seq_one_letter_code
_entity_poly.pdbx_strand_id
1 'polypeptide(L)'
;MDPSKLPHSHTGGVQPMNIEGRFGRERARLSGEFTDADRAWRKKWLEDQHLSPNEPRKVPELERALKNPFRRFYRYPMDALFSRLEPALGPVWAPVFRWYVPKLFFLYVGGLVFVYNYKYNQHSWKRHSGLVVRTSREAVYPGDPEWPKPSDRTKPSDYADFGFKDRDVLRDQV
;
A
#
# COMPACT_ATOMS: atom_id res chain seq x y z
N MET A 1 -1.77 21.18 30.80
CA MET A 1 -1.22 19.82 30.97
C MET A 1 -0.06 19.68 30.02
N ASP A 2 1.11 19.26 30.50
CA ASP A 2 2.31 19.09 29.67
C ASP A 2 2.19 17.77 28.87
N PRO A 3 2.15 17.81 27.52
CA PRO A 3 1.95 16.61 26.69
C PRO A 3 3.07 15.59 26.84
N SER A 4 4.26 15.98 27.30
CA SER A 4 5.37 15.05 27.59
C SER A 4 5.13 14.16 28.82
N LYS A 5 4.18 14.54 29.68
CA LYS A 5 3.82 13.81 30.91
C LYS A 5 2.61 12.90 30.74
N LEU A 6 2.00 12.88 29.55
CA LEU A 6 0.90 11.98 29.26
C LEU A 6 1.46 10.56 29.04
N PRO A 7 0.88 9.53 29.67
CA PRO A 7 1.28 8.16 29.41
C PRO A 7 1.13 7.84 27.91
N HIS A 8 2.22 7.42 27.28
CA HIS A 8 2.31 7.18 25.84
C HIS A 8 1.57 5.91 25.36
N SER A 9 0.99 5.13 26.27
CA SER A 9 0.27 3.91 25.91
C SER A 9 -1.19 4.20 25.56
N HIS A 10 -1.76 3.41 24.64
CA HIS A 10 -3.14 3.56 24.14
C HIS A 10 -4.21 3.57 25.24
N THR A 11 -3.87 3.07 26.42
CA THR A 11 -4.74 2.91 27.59
C THR A 11 -4.27 3.73 28.79
N GLY A 12 -3.36 4.68 28.59
CA GLY A 12 -2.93 5.60 29.64
C GLY A 12 -2.19 4.93 30.81
N GLY A 13 -1.47 3.86 30.53
CA GLY A 13 -0.67 3.09 31.50
C GLY A 13 -1.37 1.87 32.08
N VAL A 14 -2.65 1.63 31.76
CA VAL A 14 -3.44 0.49 32.27
C VAL A 14 -3.45 -0.65 31.26
N GLN A 15 -3.36 -1.91 31.68
CA GLN A 15 -3.46 -3.03 30.74
C GLN A 15 -4.91 -3.16 30.22
N PRO A 16 -5.17 -3.09 28.91
CA PRO A 16 -6.51 -3.36 28.38
C PRO A 16 -6.87 -4.83 28.67
N MET A 17 -7.96 -5.04 29.39
CA MET A 17 -8.49 -6.37 29.66
C MET A 17 -9.81 -6.57 28.91
N ASN A 18 -9.92 -7.69 28.20
CA ASN A 18 -11.18 -8.07 27.56
C ASN A 18 -12.17 -8.56 28.64
N ILE A 19 -13.33 -7.94 28.71
CA ILE A 19 -14.42 -8.29 29.64
C ILE A 19 -15.13 -9.61 29.29
N GLU A 20 -14.82 -10.19 28.12
CA GLU A 20 -15.20 -11.56 27.74
C GLU A 20 -14.69 -12.62 28.74
N GLY A 21 -13.56 -12.35 29.42
CA GLY A 21 -12.97 -13.23 30.42
C GLY A 21 -12.37 -14.53 29.86
N ARG A 22 -12.03 -15.46 30.77
CA ARG A 22 -11.38 -16.74 30.43
C ARG A 22 -12.23 -17.62 29.50
N PHE A 23 -13.56 -17.54 29.63
CA PHE A 23 -14.51 -18.41 28.93
C PHE A 23 -14.83 -17.99 27.49
N GLY A 24 -14.18 -16.95 26.95
CA GLY A 24 -14.20 -16.69 25.51
C GLY A 24 -13.73 -17.91 24.70
N ARG A 25 -12.66 -18.57 25.19
CA ARG A 25 -12.14 -19.81 24.60
C ARG A 25 -13.06 -20.99 24.88
N GLU A 26 -13.47 -21.69 23.83
CA GLU A 26 -14.34 -22.88 23.91
C GLU A 26 -13.75 -23.99 24.78
N ARG A 27 -12.44 -24.24 24.68
CA ARG A 27 -11.75 -25.26 25.50
C ARG A 27 -11.88 -25.01 27.00
N ALA A 28 -11.84 -23.74 27.43
CA ALA A 28 -12.02 -23.39 28.83
C ALA A 28 -13.46 -23.58 29.31
N ARG A 29 -14.44 -23.58 28.40
CA ARG A 29 -15.84 -23.92 28.73
C ARG A 29 -16.04 -25.42 28.91
N LEU A 30 -15.18 -26.24 28.30
CA LEU A 30 -15.25 -27.70 28.37
C LEU A 30 -14.50 -28.30 29.57
N SER A 31 -13.74 -27.50 30.34
CA SER A 31 -12.90 -27.99 31.43
C SER A 31 -13.66 -28.35 32.72
N GLY A 32 -15.01 -28.42 32.68
CA GLY A 32 -15.86 -28.72 33.85
C GLY A 32 -16.04 -27.57 34.85
N GLU A 33 -15.14 -26.58 34.82
CA GLU A 33 -15.18 -25.36 35.65
C GLU A 33 -16.20 -24.31 35.18
N PHE A 34 -16.97 -24.59 34.13
CA PHE A 34 -17.93 -23.65 33.55
C PHE A 34 -19.26 -23.69 34.31
N THR A 35 -19.38 -22.80 35.30
CA THR A 35 -20.53 -22.74 36.19
C THR A 35 -21.75 -22.10 35.51
N ASP A 36 -22.92 -22.22 36.14
CA ASP A 36 -24.15 -21.59 35.66
C ASP A 36 -24.07 -20.05 35.69
N ALA A 37 -23.32 -19.49 36.67
CA ALA A 37 -23.05 -18.06 36.75
C ALA A 37 -22.22 -17.58 35.54
N ASP A 38 -21.19 -18.33 35.16
CA ASP A 38 -20.37 -18.04 33.98
C ASP A 38 -21.19 -18.14 32.68
N ARG A 39 -22.16 -19.07 32.63
CA ARG A 39 -23.07 -19.20 31.48
C ARG A 39 -24.01 -18.00 31.35
N ALA A 40 -24.55 -17.51 32.47
CA ALA A 40 -25.36 -16.30 32.49
C ALA A 40 -24.54 -15.07 32.07
N TRP A 41 -23.29 -14.95 32.55
CA TRP A 41 -22.36 -13.89 32.11
C TRP A 41 -22.08 -13.96 30.61
N ARG A 42 -21.78 -15.15 30.08
CA ARG A 42 -21.53 -15.32 28.64
C ARG A 42 -22.75 -14.96 27.81
N LYS A 43 -23.96 -15.35 28.25
CA LYS A 43 -25.20 -14.97 27.57
C LYS A 43 -25.33 -13.45 27.53
N LYS A 44 -25.12 -12.78 28.66
CA LYS A 44 -25.12 -11.31 28.73
C LYS A 44 -24.09 -10.70 27.78
N TRP A 45 -22.85 -11.19 27.80
CA TRP A 45 -21.78 -10.71 26.92
C TRP A 45 -22.11 -10.86 25.44
N LEU A 46 -22.74 -11.97 25.04
CA LEU A 46 -23.16 -12.21 23.66
C LEU A 46 -24.30 -11.28 23.24
N GLU A 47 -25.27 -11.05 24.11
CA GLU A 47 -26.34 -10.06 23.86
C GLU A 47 -25.78 -8.65 23.76
N ASP A 48 -24.78 -8.31 24.58
CA ASP A 48 -24.09 -7.01 24.53
C ASP A 48 -23.31 -6.79 23.21
N GLN A 49 -23.05 -7.85 22.43
CA GLN A 49 -22.46 -7.72 21.09
C GLN A 49 -23.49 -7.34 20.00
N HIS A 50 -24.80 -7.39 20.30
CA HIS A 50 -25.81 -6.97 19.34
C HIS A 50 -25.79 -5.45 19.22
N LEU A 51 -25.40 -4.96 18.04
CA LEU A 51 -25.42 -3.53 17.75
C LEU A 51 -26.86 -3.01 17.75
N SER A 52 -27.02 -1.73 18.08
CA SER A 52 -28.33 -1.10 17.98
C SER A 52 -28.82 -1.08 16.53
N PRO A 53 -30.14 -1.12 16.26
CA PRO A 53 -30.67 -1.07 14.90
C PRO A 53 -30.29 0.21 14.12
N ASN A 54 -29.88 1.26 14.83
CA ASN A 54 -29.44 2.52 14.25
C ASN A 54 -27.98 2.48 13.75
N GLU A 55 -27.25 1.42 14.09
CA GLU A 55 -25.85 1.25 13.71
C GLU A 55 -25.72 0.23 12.57
N PRO A 56 -24.82 0.47 11.60
CA PRO A 56 -23.87 1.57 11.47
C PRO A 56 -24.45 2.84 10.82
N ARG A 57 -24.29 4.00 11.46
CA ARG A 57 -24.76 5.29 10.94
C ARG A 57 -23.72 5.93 10.01
N LYS A 58 -23.99 5.97 8.70
CA LYS A 58 -23.17 6.73 7.73
C LYS A 58 -23.54 8.22 7.81
N VAL A 59 -22.64 9.07 8.32
CA VAL A 59 -22.85 10.52 8.42
C VAL A 59 -22.08 11.24 7.30
N PRO A 60 -22.77 11.77 6.26
CA PRO A 60 -22.10 12.38 5.10
C PRO A 60 -21.36 13.67 5.46
N GLU A 61 -21.80 14.39 6.49
CA GLU A 61 -21.16 15.61 6.96
C GLU A 61 -19.76 15.35 7.53
N LEU A 62 -19.61 14.29 8.32
CA LEU A 62 -18.30 13.86 8.84
C LEU A 62 -17.38 13.43 7.71
N GLU A 63 -17.89 12.68 6.73
CA GLU A 63 -17.08 12.31 5.56
C GLU A 63 -16.60 13.53 4.77
N ARG A 64 -17.45 14.55 4.65
CA ARG A 64 -17.08 15.81 4.03
C ARG A 64 -16.01 16.50 4.88
N ALA A 65 -16.26 16.76 6.16
CA ALA A 65 -15.31 17.44 7.03
C ALA A 65 -13.92 16.76 7.06
N LEU A 66 -13.86 15.43 7.04
CA LEU A 66 -12.62 14.66 7.10
C LEU A 66 -11.88 14.53 5.74
N LYS A 67 -12.54 14.80 4.60
CA LYS A 67 -11.95 14.59 3.27
C LYS A 67 -11.82 15.91 2.50
N ASN A 68 -10.58 16.25 2.12
CA ASN A 68 -10.25 17.40 1.27
C ASN A 68 -10.97 17.34 -0.11
N PRO A 69 -11.29 18.48 -0.76
CA PRO A 69 -11.97 18.51 -2.05
C PRO A 69 -11.27 17.69 -3.15
N PHE A 70 -9.94 17.83 -3.29
CA PHE A 70 -9.15 17.02 -4.23
C PHE A 70 -9.29 15.53 -3.95
N ARG A 71 -9.31 15.15 -2.66
CA ARG A 71 -9.49 13.76 -2.25
C ARG A 71 -10.85 13.20 -2.61
N ARG A 72 -11.88 14.04 -2.63
CA ARG A 72 -13.22 13.65 -3.07
C ARG A 72 -13.28 13.53 -4.59
N PHE A 73 -12.66 14.46 -5.31
CA PHE A 73 -12.66 14.46 -6.78
C PHE A 73 -12.10 13.17 -7.37
N TYR A 74 -10.88 12.75 -6.99
CA TYR A 74 -10.30 11.53 -7.56
C TYR A 74 -10.96 10.23 -7.04
N ARG A 75 -11.65 10.28 -5.89
CA ARG A 75 -12.38 9.13 -5.32
C ARG A 75 -13.77 8.95 -5.93
N TYR A 76 -14.40 10.03 -6.36
CA TYR A 76 -15.75 10.05 -6.90
C TYR A 76 -16.08 8.93 -7.91
N PRO A 77 -15.26 8.66 -8.95
CA PRO A 77 -15.61 7.62 -9.93
C PRO A 77 -15.70 6.24 -9.29
N MET A 78 -14.79 5.92 -8.37
CA MET A 78 -14.78 4.63 -7.68
C MET A 78 -15.90 4.55 -6.64
N ASP A 79 -16.16 5.63 -5.91
CA ASP A 79 -17.27 5.67 -4.96
C ASP A 79 -18.63 5.49 -5.67
N ALA A 80 -18.82 6.07 -6.88
CA ALA A 80 -20.04 5.93 -7.68
C ALA A 80 -20.19 4.54 -8.35
N LEU A 81 -19.09 3.84 -8.60
CA LEU A 81 -19.10 2.46 -9.08
C LEU A 81 -19.48 1.51 -7.94
N PHE A 82 -18.80 1.62 -6.80
CA PHE A 82 -19.02 0.73 -5.66
C PHE A 82 -20.33 0.98 -4.94
N SER A 83 -20.91 2.18 -4.99
CA SER A 83 -22.28 2.42 -4.49
C SER A 83 -23.34 1.66 -5.29
N ARG A 84 -23.14 1.49 -6.61
CA ARG A 84 -24.03 0.68 -7.45
C ARG A 84 -23.81 -0.82 -7.28
N LEU A 85 -22.59 -1.23 -6.94
CA LEU A 85 -22.24 -2.63 -6.69
C LEU A 85 -22.53 -3.07 -5.24
N GLU A 86 -22.76 -2.13 -4.31
CA GLU A 86 -23.02 -2.41 -2.89
C GLU A 86 -24.16 -3.41 -2.66
N PRO A 87 -25.30 -3.38 -3.40
CA PRO A 87 -26.38 -4.36 -3.23
C PRO A 87 -25.97 -5.80 -3.57
N ALA A 88 -25.02 -5.99 -4.49
CA ALA A 88 -24.57 -7.32 -4.93
C ALA A 88 -23.40 -7.85 -4.08
N LEU A 89 -22.49 -6.96 -3.67
CA LEU A 89 -21.29 -7.32 -2.89
C LEU A 89 -21.57 -7.41 -1.39
N GLY A 90 -22.61 -6.73 -0.91
CA GLY A 90 -22.93 -6.62 0.51
C GLY A 90 -22.05 -5.63 1.27
N PRO A 91 -22.41 -5.34 2.54
CA PRO A 91 -21.84 -4.24 3.32
C PRO A 91 -20.39 -4.49 3.77
N VAL A 92 -19.94 -5.75 3.80
CA VAL A 92 -18.59 -6.11 4.26
C VAL A 92 -17.58 -6.02 3.11
N TRP A 93 -17.91 -6.57 1.94
CA TRP A 93 -16.96 -6.67 0.82
C TRP A 93 -16.90 -5.40 -0.03
N ALA A 94 -18.01 -4.68 -0.20
CA ALA A 94 -18.03 -3.43 -0.95
C ALA A 94 -16.95 -2.41 -0.49
N PRO A 95 -16.79 -2.08 0.81
CA PRO A 95 -15.74 -1.16 1.25
C PRO A 95 -14.33 -1.72 1.08
N VAL A 96 -14.14 -3.04 1.19
CA VAL A 96 -12.85 -3.71 0.96
C VAL A 96 -12.43 -3.56 -0.50
N PHE A 97 -13.30 -3.93 -1.44
CA PHE A 97 -13.00 -3.80 -2.87
C PHE A 97 -12.81 -2.35 -3.29
N ARG A 98 -13.62 -1.42 -2.77
CA ARG A 98 -13.46 0.02 -3.00
C ARG A 98 -12.08 0.55 -2.58
N TRP A 99 -11.42 -0.09 -1.61
CA TRP A 99 -10.07 0.28 -1.18
C TRP A 99 -8.96 -0.31 -2.05
N TYR A 100 -9.10 -1.58 -2.44
CA TYR A 100 -8.05 -2.32 -3.17
C TYR A 100 -8.10 -2.10 -4.67
N VAL A 101 -9.28 -2.13 -5.28
CA VAL A 101 -9.44 -2.07 -6.75
C VAL A 101 -8.80 -0.82 -7.35
N PRO A 102 -9.01 0.40 -6.83
CA PRO A 102 -8.38 1.58 -7.40
C PRO A 102 -6.86 1.54 -7.30
N LYS A 103 -6.32 1.01 -6.19
CA LYS A 103 -4.87 0.94 -5.99
C LYS A 103 -4.22 -0.04 -6.94
N LEU A 104 -4.82 -1.21 -7.13
CA LEU A 104 -4.34 -2.21 -8.08
C LEU A 104 -4.44 -1.69 -9.51
N PHE A 105 -5.53 -0.99 -9.84
CA PHE A 105 -5.70 -0.35 -11.15
C PHE A 105 -4.61 0.70 -11.41
N PHE A 106 -4.37 1.63 -10.49
CA PHE A 106 -3.33 2.65 -10.64
C PHE A 106 -1.92 2.06 -10.66
N LEU A 107 -1.66 1.00 -9.88
CA LEU A 107 -0.40 0.27 -9.91
C LEU A 107 -0.18 -0.38 -11.29
N TYR A 108 -1.20 -1.03 -11.83
CA TYR A 108 -1.13 -1.69 -13.13
C TYR A 108 -0.91 -0.68 -14.26
N VAL A 109 -1.75 0.36 -14.34
CA VAL A 109 -1.63 1.42 -15.35
C VAL A 109 -0.30 2.15 -15.22
N GLY A 110 0.12 2.50 -14.01
CA GLY A 110 1.42 3.11 -13.74
C GLY A 110 2.59 2.24 -14.18
N GLY A 111 2.51 0.92 -13.91
CA GLY A 111 3.49 -0.06 -14.36
C GLY A 111 3.57 -0.12 -15.89
N LEU A 112 2.43 -0.17 -16.59
CA LEU A 112 2.39 -0.14 -18.06
C LEU A 112 3.02 1.14 -18.63
N VAL A 113 2.66 2.31 -18.08
CA VAL A 113 3.22 3.60 -18.51
C VAL A 113 4.73 3.64 -18.28
N PHE A 114 5.20 3.13 -17.14
CA PHE A 114 6.61 3.08 -16.82
C PHE A 114 7.38 2.16 -17.77
N VAL A 115 6.89 0.93 -17.98
CA VAL A 115 7.51 -0.04 -18.91
C VAL A 115 7.51 0.48 -20.34
N TYR A 116 6.42 1.10 -20.79
CA TYR A 116 6.34 1.71 -22.11
C TYR A 116 7.37 2.83 -22.27
N ASN A 117 7.47 3.74 -21.29
CA ASN A 117 8.46 4.82 -21.33
C ASN A 117 9.90 4.28 -21.29
N TYR A 118 10.16 3.29 -20.44
CA TYR A 118 11.47 2.64 -20.36
C TYR A 118 11.88 1.95 -21.67
N LYS A 119 10.92 1.37 -22.41
CA LYS A 119 11.22 0.62 -23.65
C LYS A 119 11.32 1.52 -24.88
N TYR A 120 10.45 2.52 -25.00
CA TYR A 120 10.31 3.29 -26.25
C TYR A 120 10.78 4.74 -26.16
N ASN A 121 10.87 5.29 -24.94
CA ASN A 121 11.26 6.68 -24.69
C ASN A 121 12.53 6.76 -23.83
N GLN A 122 13.53 5.93 -24.15
CA GLN A 122 14.83 6.00 -23.50
C GLN A 122 15.50 7.34 -23.83
N HIS A 123 16.14 7.92 -22.81
CA HIS A 123 16.91 9.14 -23.01
C HIS A 123 18.11 8.85 -23.93
N SER A 124 18.28 9.69 -24.96
CA SER A 124 19.38 9.61 -25.91
C SER A 124 19.89 11.02 -26.18
N TRP A 125 21.13 11.15 -26.64
CA TRP A 125 21.72 12.45 -26.96
C TRP A 125 20.91 13.29 -27.96
N LYS A 126 20.06 12.66 -28.77
CA LYS A 126 19.21 13.30 -29.79
C LYS A 126 17.97 13.99 -29.21
N ARG A 127 17.59 13.70 -27.96
CA ARG A 127 16.32 14.17 -27.36
C ARG A 127 16.54 14.64 -25.92
N HIS A 128 15.95 15.78 -25.56
CA HIS A 128 15.99 16.29 -24.18
C HIS A 128 15.02 15.58 -23.23
N SER A 129 14.12 14.73 -23.73
CA SER A 129 13.15 13.98 -22.94
C SER A 129 13.54 12.50 -22.79
N GLY A 130 12.84 11.80 -21.91
CA GLY A 130 13.01 10.36 -21.69
C GLY A 130 13.61 10.02 -20.33
N LEU A 131 13.47 8.76 -19.94
CA LEU A 131 14.01 8.26 -18.68
C LEU A 131 15.50 7.97 -18.84
N VAL A 132 16.31 8.58 -17.98
CA VAL A 132 17.74 8.27 -17.86
C VAL A 132 17.89 7.08 -16.94
N VAL A 133 18.30 5.95 -17.51
CA VAL A 133 18.56 4.72 -16.74
C VAL A 133 20.07 4.54 -16.67
N ARG A 134 20.60 4.56 -15.45
CA ARG A 134 22.00 4.26 -15.17
C ARG A 134 22.06 2.97 -14.38
N THR A 135 22.62 1.93 -14.98
CA THR A 135 22.91 0.68 -14.30
C THR A 135 24.33 0.74 -13.74
N SER A 136 24.50 0.19 -12.54
CA SER A 136 25.82 -0.15 -12.02
C SER A 136 26.36 -1.35 -12.78
N ARG A 137 27.69 -1.45 -12.88
CA ARG A 137 28.33 -2.66 -13.39
C ARG A 137 28.01 -3.83 -12.46
N GLU A 138 27.89 -5.02 -13.05
CA GLU A 138 27.85 -6.27 -12.29
C GLU A 138 29.17 -6.49 -11.55
N ALA A 139 29.09 -7.13 -10.39
CA ALA A 139 30.29 -7.52 -9.64
C ALA A 139 30.86 -8.80 -10.28
N VAL A 140 32.07 -8.71 -10.80
CA VAL A 140 32.81 -9.85 -11.37
C VAL A 140 33.95 -10.18 -10.41
N TYR A 141 34.11 -11.45 -10.06
CA TYR A 141 35.09 -11.92 -9.08
C TYR A 141 36.15 -12.82 -9.74
N PRO A 142 37.34 -12.99 -9.10
CA PRO A 142 38.35 -13.91 -9.59
C PRO A 142 37.78 -15.33 -9.69
N GLY A 143 37.77 -15.90 -10.89
CA GLY A 143 37.19 -17.22 -11.18
C GLY A 143 35.90 -17.20 -11.99
N ASP A 144 35.25 -16.04 -12.14
CA ASP A 144 34.14 -15.88 -13.08
C ASP A 144 34.65 -15.92 -14.53
N PRO A 145 33.86 -16.43 -15.50
CA PRO A 145 34.27 -16.51 -16.91
C PRO A 145 34.64 -15.16 -17.53
N GLU A 146 34.10 -14.07 -16.99
CA GLU A 146 34.33 -12.71 -17.50
C GLU A 146 35.44 -11.96 -16.76
N TRP A 147 36.09 -12.56 -15.75
CA TRP A 147 37.17 -11.91 -15.00
C TRP A 147 38.37 -11.57 -15.92
N PRO A 148 38.97 -10.36 -15.86
CA PRO A 148 38.79 -9.29 -14.86
C PRO A 148 37.81 -8.15 -15.26
N LYS A 149 36.99 -8.31 -16.31
CA LYS A 149 36.06 -7.31 -16.90
C LYS A 149 36.33 -5.84 -16.49
N PRO A 150 37.38 -5.19 -17.06
CA PRO A 150 37.67 -3.79 -16.77
C PRO A 150 36.49 -2.88 -17.15
N SER A 151 36.45 -1.65 -16.61
CA SER A 151 35.36 -0.72 -16.91
C SER A 151 35.46 -0.22 -18.36
N ASP A 152 34.37 -0.36 -19.12
CA ASP A 152 34.25 0.22 -20.47
C ASP A 152 34.24 1.76 -20.44
N ARG A 153 33.86 2.35 -19.29
CA ARG A 153 33.88 3.79 -19.05
C ARG A 153 35.21 4.15 -18.40
N THR A 154 36.08 4.80 -19.16
CA THR A 154 37.44 5.17 -18.73
C THR A 154 37.59 6.69 -18.56
N LYS A 155 36.82 7.47 -19.34
CA LYS A 155 36.85 8.94 -19.31
C LYS A 155 35.60 9.48 -18.62
N PRO A 156 35.67 10.64 -17.94
CA PRO A 156 34.50 11.27 -17.33
C PRO A 156 33.35 11.53 -18.33
N SER A 157 33.67 11.79 -19.61
CA SER A 157 32.68 11.95 -20.68
C SER A 157 31.80 10.73 -20.90
N ASP A 158 32.28 9.53 -20.58
CA ASP A 158 31.61 8.26 -20.90
C ASP A 158 30.35 8.05 -20.04
N TYR A 159 30.25 8.73 -18.89
CA TYR A 159 29.11 8.66 -17.99
C TYR A 159 27.90 9.50 -18.44
N ALA A 160 28.10 10.40 -19.41
CA ALA A 160 27.06 11.27 -19.96
C ALA A 160 26.97 11.17 -21.50
N ASP A 161 27.44 10.05 -22.07
CA ASP A 161 27.48 9.88 -23.52
C ASP A 161 26.07 9.74 -24.13
N PHE A 162 25.16 9.01 -23.47
CA PHE A 162 23.78 8.76 -23.94
C PHE A 162 23.72 8.27 -25.41
N GLY A 163 24.71 7.47 -25.82
CA GLY A 163 24.85 6.93 -27.19
C GLY A 163 25.40 7.94 -28.21
N PHE A 164 26.01 9.04 -27.76
CA PHE A 164 26.57 10.07 -28.64
C PHE A 164 27.80 9.57 -29.40
N LYS A 165 28.65 8.76 -28.75
CA LYS A 165 29.82 8.15 -29.42
C LYS A 165 29.42 7.11 -30.45
N ASP A 166 28.30 6.42 -30.25
CA ASP A 166 27.79 5.38 -31.16
C ASP A 166 27.15 5.94 -32.44
N ARG A 167 27.13 7.27 -32.63
CA ARG A 167 26.55 7.90 -33.83
C ARG A 167 27.45 7.70 -35.06
N ASP A 168 26.85 7.48 -36.22
CA ASP A 168 27.57 7.50 -37.50
C ASP A 168 27.63 8.91 -38.14
N VAL A 169 26.76 9.80 -37.70
CA VAL A 169 26.59 11.16 -38.26
C VAL A 169 27.57 12.13 -37.61
N LEU A 170 28.24 12.98 -38.40
CA LEU A 170 29.29 13.92 -37.95
C LEU A 170 30.51 13.22 -37.32
N ARG A 171 30.89 12.05 -37.86
CA ARG A 171 32.24 11.51 -37.65
C ARG A 171 33.11 12.04 -38.78
N ASP A 172 34.27 12.59 -38.41
CA ASP A 172 35.32 12.89 -39.39
C ASP A 172 35.70 11.55 -40.03
N GLN A 173 35.38 11.37 -41.32
CA GLN A 173 35.76 10.17 -42.07
C GLN A 173 37.27 10.22 -42.23
N VAL A 174 37.97 9.35 -41.51
CA VAL A 174 39.40 9.07 -41.68
C VAL A 174 39.53 7.70 -42.30
#